data_AF-A0A2V9RZ05-F1
#
_entry.id   AF-A0A2V9RZ05-F1
#
_cell.length_a   1.000
_cell.length_b   1.000
_cell.length_c   1.000
_cell.angle_alpha   90.00
_cell.angle_beta   90.00
_cell.angle_gamma   90.00
#
_symmetry.space_group_name_H-M   'P 1'
#
loop_
_entity.id
_entity.type
_entity.pdbx_description
1 polymer ?
#
loop_
_entity_poly.entity_id
_entity_poly.type
_entity_poly.pdbx_seq_one_letter_code
_entity_poly.pdbx_strand_id
1 'polypeptide(L)'
;MLILGLNMFHADASAAIVQDGRVVFAIAEERLNRVKHYAGFPSLAIKACLDAVGAKIADVGHVAIGQDTDANLAKKVRYALANPAKLLNFIRLRQRKQAMRDLRALIAQALDVDRKQLRFQEHHLEHHIAHIASAYYCSLWERAAGFSYDGSGDFVSTMMA
;
A
#
# COMPACT_ATOMS: atom_id res chain seq x y z
N MET A 1 1.25 9.34 17.64
CA MET A 1 1.01 9.40 16.18
C MET A 1 0.48 8.05 15.71
N LEU A 2 -0.64 8.04 14.98
CA LEU A 2 -1.28 6.82 14.48
C LEU A 2 -1.23 6.77 12.96
N ILE A 3 -0.68 5.69 12.41
CA ILE A 3 -0.46 5.48 10.97
C ILE A 3 -1.10 4.15 10.55
N LEU A 4 -1.88 4.18 9.48
CA LEU A 4 -2.46 2.99 8.85
C LEU A 4 -1.69 2.67 7.55
N GLY A 5 -1.00 1.54 7.51
CA GLY A 5 -0.35 1.01 6.31
C GLY A 5 -1.25 0.04 5.56
N LEU A 6 -1.30 0.13 4.23
CA LEU A 6 -2.17 -0.65 3.37
C LEU A 6 -1.41 -1.32 2.21
N ASN A 7 -1.76 -2.58 1.95
CA ASN A 7 -1.52 -3.27 0.68
C ASN A 7 -2.88 -3.59 0.06
N MET A 8 -3.13 -3.13 -1.18
CA MET A 8 -4.45 -3.24 -1.82
C MET A 8 -4.33 -3.42 -3.32
N PHE A 9 -5.35 -4.01 -3.93
CA PHE A 9 -5.45 -4.20 -5.39
C PHE A 9 -4.28 -4.96 -6.03
N HIS A 10 -3.63 -5.78 -5.23
CA HIS A 10 -2.64 -6.79 -5.59
C HIS A 10 -2.90 -8.01 -4.70
N ALA A 11 -2.42 -9.17 -5.10
CA ALA A 11 -2.45 -10.35 -4.23
C ALA A 11 -1.92 -10.00 -2.83
N ASP A 12 -2.53 -10.62 -1.82
CA ASP A 12 -2.22 -10.48 -0.40
C ASP A 12 -2.57 -9.10 0.19
N ALA A 13 -3.77 -8.60 -0.14
CA ALA A 13 -4.29 -7.37 0.46
C ALA A 13 -4.29 -7.46 2.00
N SER A 14 -3.83 -6.40 2.65
CA SER A 14 -3.55 -6.40 4.10
C SER A 14 -3.56 -4.98 4.67
N ALA A 15 -3.65 -4.89 5.99
CA ALA A 15 -3.48 -3.65 6.73
C ALA A 15 -2.58 -3.84 7.95
N ALA A 16 -1.88 -2.78 8.34
CA ALA A 16 -1.11 -2.69 9.57
C ALA A 16 -1.34 -1.33 10.24
N ILE A 17 -1.42 -1.31 11.57
CA ILE A 17 -1.52 -0.08 12.35
C ILE A 17 -0.23 0.12 13.16
N VAL A 18 0.33 1.32 13.02
CA VAL A 18 1.54 1.74 13.72
C VAL A 18 1.17 2.88 14.66
N GLN A 19 1.54 2.73 15.93
CA GLN A 19 1.36 3.75 16.95
C GLN A 19 2.73 4.10 17.54
N ASP A 20 3.11 5.37 17.45
CA ASP A 20 4.36 5.90 18.04
C ASP A 20 5.60 5.10 17.62
N GLY A 21 5.67 4.75 16.33
CA GLY A 21 6.79 4.03 15.72
C GLY A 21 6.76 2.51 15.92
N ARG A 22 5.72 1.96 16.57
CA ARG A 22 5.59 0.51 16.81
C ARG A 22 4.42 -0.06 16.04
N VAL A 23 4.64 -1.19 15.36
CA VAL A 23 3.54 -1.99 14.79
C VAL A 23 2.74 -2.59 15.94
N VAL A 24 1.49 -2.16 16.10
CA VAL A 24 0.60 -2.66 17.17
C VAL A 24 -0.20 -3.86 16.68
N PHE A 25 -0.66 -3.81 15.42
CA PHE A 25 -1.43 -4.88 14.82
C PHE A 25 -1.22 -4.92 13.31
N ALA A 26 -1.19 -6.11 12.71
CA ALA A 26 -1.12 -6.30 11.27
C ALA A 26 -1.84 -7.60 10.90
N ILE A 27 -2.63 -7.57 9.84
CA ILE A 27 -3.37 -8.74 9.37
C ILE A 27 -3.61 -8.70 7.86
N ALA A 28 -3.55 -9.88 7.24
CA ALA A 28 -3.94 -10.07 5.86
C ALA A 28 -5.46 -10.27 5.75
N GLU A 29 -6.08 -9.65 4.76
CA GLU A 29 -7.53 -9.69 4.52
C GLU A 29 -8.03 -11.14 4.33
N GLU A 30 -7.23 -11.99 3.68
CA GLU A 30 -7.54 -13.41 3.46
C GLU A 30 -7.74 -14.21 4.75
N ARG A 31 -7.18 -13.75 5.88
CA ARG A 31 -7.39 -14.37 7.19
C ARG A 31 -8.82 -14.13 7.69
N LEU A 32 -9.41 -13.00 7.31
CA LEU A 32 -10.72 -12.53 7.76
C LEU A 32 -11.83 -12.94 6.79
N ASN A 33 -11.66 -12.69 5.48
CA ASN A 33 -12.69 -13.03 4.48
C ASN A 33 -12.61 -14.47 3.95
N ARG A 34 -11.55 -15.21 4.31
CA ARG A 34 -11.30 -16.61 3.93
C ARG A 34 -11.13 -16.85 2.42
N VAL A 35 -10.88 -15.79 1.64
CA VAL A 35 -10.55 -15.86 0.21
C VAL A 35 -9.04 -15.79 0.07
N LYS A 36 -8.41 -16.91 -0.30
CA LYS A 36 -6.96 -17.02 -0.44
C LYS A 36 -6.44 -16.05 -1.52
N HIS A 37 -5.31 -15.38 -1.25
CA HIS A 37 -4.69 -14.37 -2.09
C HIS A 37 -5.65 -13.25 -2.49
N TYR A 38 -6.51 -12.84 -1.56
CA TYR A 38 -7.47 -11.77 -1.81
C TYR A 38 -6.76 -10.53 -2.33
N ALA A 39 -7.18 -10.08 -3.52
CA ALA A 39 -6.54 -8.99 -4.26
C ALA A 39 -7.41 -7.72 -4.34
N GLY A 40 -8.39 -7.58 -3.44
CA GLY A 40 -9.29 -6.44 -3.40
C GLY A 40 -8.84 -5.35 -2.43
N PHE A 41 -9.82 -4.60 -1.91
CA PHE A 41 -9.61 -3.58 -0.90
C PHE A 41 -9.70 -4.21 0.51
N PRO A 42 -8.73 -3.99 1.42
CA PRO A 42 -8.62 -4.72 2.69
C PRO A 42 -9.54 -4.13 3.79
N SER A 43 -10.86 -4.14 3.57
CA SER A 43 -11.82 -3.50 4.47
C SER A 43 -11.90 -4.14 5.85
N LEU A 44 -11.87 -5.48 5.94
CA LEU A 44 -11.91 -6.17 7.23
C LEU A 44 -10.60 -5.98 8.01
N ALA A 45 -9.45 -5.98 7.31
CA ALA A 45 -8.15 -5.77 7.94
C ALA A 45 -8.00 -4.34 8.47
N ILE A 46 -8.49 -3.33 7.73
CA ILE A 46 -8.55 -1.94 8.22
C ILE A 46 -9.38 -1.86 9.49
N LYS A 47 -10.58 -2.47 9.50
CA LYS A 47 -11.45 -2.48 10.67
C LYS A 47 -10.76 -3.17 11.86
N ALA A 48 -10.18 -4.35 11.66
CA ALA A 48 -9.47 -5.08 12.70
C ALA A 48 -8.28 -4.28 13.27
N CYS A 49 -7.55 -3.55 12.43
CA CYS A 49 -6.47 -2.66 12.84
C CYS A 49 -6.96 -1.51 13.74
N LEU A 50 -8.07 -0.86 13.37
CA LEU A 50 -8.68 0.21 14.16
C LEU A 50 -9.22 -0.32 15.51
N ASP A 51 -9.92 -1.45 15.47
CA ASP A 51 -10.48 -2.12 16.66
C ASP A 51 -9.36 -2.50 17.64
N ALA A 52 -8.21 -3.00 17.15
CA ALA A 52 -7.08 -3.41 18.00
C ALA A 52 -6.47 -2.28 18.84
N VAL A 53 -6.62 -1.02 18.41
CA VAL A 53 -6.14 0.17 19.13
C VAL A 53 -7.28 1.02 19.71
N GLY A 54 -8.52 0.57 19.58
CA GLY A 54 -9.71 1.30 20.04
C GLY A 54 -9.89 2.67 19.38
N ALA A 55 -9.43 2.83 18.13
CA ALA A 55 -9.44 4.12 17.42
C ALA A 55 -10.49 4.14 16.31
N LYS A 56 -10.89 5.34 15.89
CA LYS A 56 -11.67 5.57 14.67
C LYS A 56 -10.73 6.01 13.55
N ILE A 57 -11.20 5.89 12.31
CA ILE A 57 -10.43 6.40 11.15
C ILE A 57 -10.16 7.91 11.23
N ALA A 58 -10.99 8.67 11.94
CA ALA A 58 -10.78 10.10 12.17
C ALA A 58 -9.56 10.40 13.07
N ASP A 59 -9.09 9.43 13.85
CA ASP A 59 -7.92 9.53 14.73
C ASP A 59 -6.61 9.18 13.99
N VAL A 60 -6.71 8.59 12.80
CA VAL A 60 -5.56 8.25 11.95
C VAL A 60 -5.02 9.52 11.31
N GLY A 61 -3.76 9.84 11.60
CA GLY A 61 -3.08 11.01 11.05
C GLY A 61 -2.46 10.76 9.67
N HIS A 62 -2.09 9.52 9.38
CA HIS A 62 -1.43 9.16 8.11
C HIS A 62 -1.94 7.81 7.60
N VAL A 63 -2.14 7.72 6.29
CA VAL A 63 -2.37 6.45 5.59
C VAL A 63 -1.27 6.27 4.54
N ALA A 64 -0.58 5.15 4.59
CA ALA A 64 0.51 4.82 3.68
C ALA A 64 0.16 3.60 2.80
N ILE A 65 0.45 3.68 1.51
CA ILE A 65 0.23 2.61 0.54
C ILE A 65 1.60 2.19 -0.03
N GLY A 66 1.90 0.89 0.02
CA GLY A 66 3.14 0.31 -0.53
C GLY A 66 3.15 0.18 -2.06
N GLN A 67 2.69 1.22 -2.74
CA GLN A 67 2.70 1.33 -4.20
C GLN A 67 2.77 2.81 -4.62
N ASP A 68 3.73 3.12 -5.49
CA ASP A 68 3.87 4.41 -6.13
C ASP A 68 3.76 4.31 -7.67
N THR A 69 2.68 4.87 -8.22
CA THR A 69 2.48 4.86 -9.67
C THR A 69 3.49 5.70 -10.45
N ASP A 70 4.12 6.67 -9.80
CA ASP A 70 5.04 7.63 -10.40
C ASP A 70 6.52 7.22 -10.21
N ALA A 71 6.80 6.25 -9.33
CA ALA A 71 8.11 5.64 -9.19
C ALA A 71 8.64 5.05 -10.52
N ASN A 72 9.97 5.03 -10.69
CA ASN A 72 10.65 4.51 -11.88
C ASN A 72 10.15 5.10 -13.24
N LEU A 73 9.61 6.34 -13.26
CA LEU A 73 9.03 6.96 -14.46
C LEU A 73 9.96 6.94 -15.68
N ALA A 74 11.24 7.27 -15.51
CA ALA A 74 12.22 7.26 -16.60
C ALA A 74 12.37 5.87 -17.25
N LYS A 75 12.33 4.80 -16.45
CA LYS A 75 12.38 3.41 -16.95
C LYS A 75 11.10 3.07 -17.70
N LYS A 76 9.93 3.47 -17.18
CA LYS A 76 8.63 3.29 -17.83
C LYS A 76 8.59 3.96 -19.20
N VAL A 77 9.03 5.22 -19.30
CA VAL A 77 9.10 5.99 -20.55
C VAL A 77 10.05 5.33 -21.55
N ARG A 78 11.27 4.99 -21.13
CA ARG A 78 12.24 4.31 -21.99
C ARG A 78 11.70 2.99 -22.55
N TYR A 79 11.03 2.20 -21.70
CA TYR A 79 10.43 0.95 -22.15
C TYR A 79 9.27 1.17 -23.12
N ALA A 80 8.42 2.17 -22.89
CA ALA A 80 7.31 2.51 -23.79
C ALA A 80 7.82 2.94 -25.17
N LEU A 81 8.88 3.75 -25.23
CA LEU A 81 9.54 4.14 -26.48
C LEU A 81 10.13 2.95 -27.23
N ALA A 82 10.74 2.00 -26.52
CA ALA A 82 11.29 0.79 -27.10
C ALA A 82 10.20 -0.24 -27.52
N ASN A 83 8.97 -0.11 -27.02
CA ASN A 83 7.88 -1.07 -27.23
C ASN A 83 6.56 -0.40 -27.63
N PRO A 84 6.51 0.35 -28.76
CA PRO A 84 5.36 1.17 -29.14
C PRO A 84 4.08 0.34 -29.37
N ALA A 85 4.20 -0.91 -29.83
CA ALA A 85 3.06 -1.82 -30.00
C ALA A 85 2.35 -2.16 -28.68
N LYS A 86 3.00 -1.97 -27.52
CA LYS A 86 2.42 -2.22 -26.19
C LYS A 86 1.83 -0.96 -25.53
N LEU A 87 1.83 0.19 -26.22
CA LEU A 87 1.34 1.46 -25.67
C LEU A 87 -0.14 1.42 -25.28
N LEU A 88 -0.97 0.73 -26.08
CA LEU A 88 -2.39 0.52 -25.77
C LEU A 88 -2.60 -0.22 -24.43
N ASN A 89 -1.70 -1.16 -24.09
CA ASN A 89 -1.77 -1.86 -22.81
C ASN A 89 -1.44 -0.93 -21.64
N PHE A 90 -0.50 0.00 -21.81
CA PHE A 90 -0.20 1.02 -20.79
C PHE A 90 -1.38 1.95 -20.54
N ILE A 91 -2.06 2.40 -21.59
CA ILE A 91 -3.25 3.25 -21.46
C ILE A 91 -4.35 2.51 -20.70
N ARG A 92 -4.62 1.24 -21.06
CA ARG A 92 -5.60 0.40 -20.35
C ARG A 92 -5.22 0.17 -18.88
N LEU A 93 -3.94 -0.10 -18.60
CA LEU A 93 -3.46 -0.25 -17.21
C LEU A 93 -3.66 1.02 -16.40
N ARG A 94 -3.36 2.19 -16.99
CA ARG A 94 -3.50 3.49 -16.34
C ARG A 94 -4.95 3.80 -15.99
N GLN A 95 -5.87 3.53 -16.91
CA GLN A 95 -7.31 3.68 -16.68
C GLN A 95 -7.81 2.76 -15.55
N ARG A 96 -7.38 1.49 -15.52
CA ARG A 96 -7.70 0.58 -14.41
C ARG A 96 -7.18 1.07 -13.06
N LYS A 97 -5.95 1.61 -13.04
CA LYS A 97 -5.36 2.21 -11.82
C LYS A 97 -6.05 3.51 -11.38
N GLN A 98 -6.70 4.24 -12.29
CA GLN A 98 -7.33 5.51 -11.96
C GLN A 98 -8.56 5.36 -11.06
N ALA A 99 -9.32 4.28 -11.19
CA ALA A 99 -10.43 3.95 -10.28
C ALA A 99 -9.95 3.61 -8.85
N MET A 100 -8.67 3.30 -8.68
CA MET A 100 -8.05 2.88 -7.41
C MET A 100 -7.36 4.03 -6.66
N ARG A 101 -7.45 5.26 -7.18
CA ARG A 101 -6.75 6.44 -6.63
C ARG A 101 -7.51 7.22 -5.58
N ASP A 102 -8.82 7.06 -5.47
CA ASP A 102 -9.57 7.77 -4.42
C ASP A 102 -9.63 6.96 -3.14
N LEU A 103 -8.48 6.89 -2.46
CA LEU A 103 -8.34 6.16 -1.20
C LEU A 103 -9.35 6.62 -0.15
N ARG A 104 -9.62 7.93 -0.10
CA ARG A 104 -10.62 8.50 0.81
C ARG A 104 -12.02 7.96 0.52
N ALA A 105 -12.43 7.88 -0.73
CA ALA A 105 -13.73 7.30 -1.09
C ALA A 105 -13.80 5.80 -0.73
N LEU A 106 -12.73 5.04 -0.98
CA LEU A 106 -12.67 3.61 -0.65
C LEU A 106 -12.77 3.37 0.87
N ILE A 107 -12.01 4.13 1.67
CA ILE A 107 -12.05 4.04 3.14
C ILE A 107 -13.43 4.49 3.66
N ALA A 108 -13.98 5.59 3.14
CA ALA A 108 -15.29 6.09 3.54
C ALA A 108 -16.39 5.04 3.30
N GLN A 109 -16.38 4.42 2.11
CA GLN A 109 -17.33 3.37 1.77
C GLN A 109 -17.13 2.11 2.63
N ALA A 110 -15.88 1.67 2.82
CA ALA A 110 -15.58 0.45 3.56
C ALA A 110 -15.93 0.53 5.04
N LEU A 111 -15.82 1.71 5.64
CA LEU A 111 -16.10 1.96 7.07
C LEU A 111 -17.48 2.58 7.32
N ASP A 112 -18.25 2.85 6.26
CA ASP A 112 -19.55 3.54 6.32
C ASP A 112 -19.47 4.87 7.09
N VAL A 113 -18.49 5.72 6.70
CA VAL A 113 -18.27 7.04 7.30
C VAL A 113 -18.33 8.15 6.26
N ASP A 114 -18.67 9.37 6.69
CA ASP A 114 -18.56 10.53 5.82
C ASP A 114 -17.08 10.81 5.49
N ARG A 115 -16.78 10.94 4.20
CA ARG A 115 -15.47 11.31 3.67
C ARG A 115 -14.88 12.55 4.36
N LYS A 116 -15.71 13.49 4.81
CA LYS A 116 -15.29 14.71 5.54
C LYS A 116 -14.65 14.42 6.90
N GLN A 117 -14.90 13.25 7.48
CA GLN A 117 -14.31 12.83 8.76
C GLN A 117 -12.87 12.33 8.60
N LEU A 118 -12.43 12.05 7.37
CA LEU A 118 -11.10 11.53 7.08
C LEU A 118 -10.07 12.67 7.13
N ARG A 119 -9.25 12.69 8.18
CA ARG A 119 -8.25 13.76 8.44
C ARG A 119 -6.82 13.38 8.06
N PHE A 120 -6.60 12.13 7.68
CA PHE A 120 -5.26 11.63 7.41
C PHE A 120 -4.57 12.32 6.23
N GLN A 121 -3.25 12.37 6.24
CA GLN A 121 -2.43 12.60 5.05
C GLN A 121 -2.17 11.27 4.34
N GLU A 122 -2.26 11.27 3.02
CA GLU A 122 -2.02 10.10 2.17
C GLU A 122 -0.56 10.05 1.70
N HIS A 123 0.06 8.88 1.76
CA HIS A 123 1.44 8.63 1.39
C HIS A 123 1.51 7.45 0.44
N HIS A 124 2.11 7.65 -0.74
CA HIS A 124 2.46 6.59 -1.66
C HIS A 124 3.94 6.30 -1.53
N LEU A 125 4.26 5.07 -1.16
CA LEU A 125 5.64 4.61 -0.97
C LEU A 125 5.98 3.65 -2.09
N GLU A 126 7.20 3.74 -2.59
CA GLU A 126 7.71 2.78 -3.58
C GLU A 126 7.69 1.37 -2.98
N HIS A 127 7.24 0.41 -3.79
CA HIS A 127 6.93 -0.95 -3.37
C HIS A 127 8.10 -1.67 -2.70
N HIS A 128 9.29 -1.62 -3.31
CA HIS A 128 10.47 -2.27 -2.74
C HIS A 128 11.02 -1.54 -1.52
N ILE A 129 10.92 -0.20 -1.44
CA ILE A 129 11.19 0.55 -0.21
C ILE A 129 10.26 0.10 0.91
N ALA A 130 8.97 -0.13 0.64
CA ALA A 130 8.04 -0.65 1.65
C ALA A 130 8.47 -2.05 2.14
N HIS A 131 8.89 -2.94 1.23
CA HIS A 131 9.46 -4.25 1.60
C HIS A 131 10.71 -4.09 2.47
N ILE A 132 11.70 -3.30 2.04
CA ILE A 132 12.94 -3.06 2.79
C ILE A 132 12.64 -2.45 4.16
N ALA A 133 11.75 -1.45 4.23
CA ALA A 133 11.37 -0.78 5.47
C ALA A 133 10.74 -1.74 6.48
N SER A 134 9.88 -2.65 6.01
CA SER A 134 9.24 -3.67 6.87
C SER A 134 10.25 -4.62 7.53
N ALA A 135 11.39 -4.87 6.89
CA ALA A 135 12.48 -5.65 7.46
C ALA A 135 13.40 -4.79 8.35
N TYR A 136 13.83 -3.63 7.83
CA TYR A 136 14.80 -2.76 8.49
C TYR A 136 14.30 -2.20 9.82
N TYR A 137 13.11 -1.58 9.84
CA TYR A 137 12.57 -0.96 11.06
C TYR A 137 12.08 -1.98 12.11
N CYS A 138 11.90 -3.23 11.71
CA CYS A 138 11.65 -4.34 12.63
C CYS A 138 12.93 -5.03 13.11
N SER A 139 14.09 -4.63 12.58
CA SER A 139 15.39 -5.17 12.97
C SER A 139 15.98 -4.42 14.16
N LEU A 140 17.02 -4.99 14.78
CA LEU A 140 17.76 -4.36 15.88
C LEU A 140 18.94 -3.51 15.39
N TRP A 141 19.12 -3.36 14.08
CA TRP A 141 20.30 -2.72 13.50
C TRP A 141 20.07 -1.22 13.31
N GLU A 142 21.03 -0.41 13.75
CA GLU A 142 21.04 1.04 13.47
C GLU A 142 21.35 1.36 12.01
N ARG A 143 22.02 0.44 11.29
CA ARG A 143 22.36 0.54 9.87
C ARG A 143 22.41 -0.86 9.27
N ALA A 144 21.86 -1.03 8.07
CA ALA A 144 21.94 -2.26 7.29
C ALA A 144 21.92 -1.92 5.79
N ALA A 145 22.45 -2.81 4.97
CA ALA A 145 22.20 -2.77 3.52
C ALA A 145 20.80 -3.33 3.26
N GLY A 146 19.97 -2.60 2.53
CA GLY A 146 18.64 -3.03 2.12
C GLY A 146 18.71 -3.75 0.77
N PHE A 147 18.07 -4.91 0.66
CA PHE A 147 17.85 -5.58 -0.62
C PHE A 147 16.44 -6.16 -0.66
N SER A 148 15.73 -5.92 -1.75
CA SER A 148 14.45 -6.56 -2.03
C SER A 148 14.50 -7.22 -3.40
N TYR A 149 13.92 -8.42 -3.48
CA TYR A 149 13.70 -9.19 -4.70
C TYR A 149 12.26 -9.70 -4.69
N ASP A 150 11.51 -9.36 -5.72
CA ASP A 150 10.10 -9.73 -5.89
C ASP A 150 9.80 -9.96 -7.37
N GLY A 151 8.63 -10.51 -7.69
CA GLY A 151 8.18 -10.69 -9.07
C GLY A 151 8.16 -9.36 -9.83
N SER A 152 7.44 -8.36 -9.30
CA SER A 152 7.39 -7.01 -9.87
C SER A 152 6.76 -6.01 -8.88
N GLY A 153 7.47 -4.93 -8.59
CA GLY A 153 7.01 -3.78 -7.83
C GLY A 153 7.38 -2.49 -8.55
N ASP A 154 6.41 -1.60 -8.78
CA ASP A 154 6.63 -0.27 -9.36
C ASP A 154 7.58 -0.22 -10.59
N PHE A 155 7.48 -1.23 -11.46
CA PHE A 155 8.24 -1.40 -12.71
C PHE A 155 9.67 -1.92 -12.57
N VAL A 156 10.02 -2.49 -11.42
CA VAL A 156 11.28 -3.21 -11.18
C VAL A 156 11.00 -4.52 -10.47
N SER A 157 11.97 -5.43 -10.43
CA SER A 157 11.89 -6.69 -9.66
C SER A 157 12.84 -6.69 -8.46
N THR A 158 13.75 -5.72 -8.39
CA THR A 158 14.77 -5.64 -7.35
C THR A 158 15.11 -4.21 -6.99
N MET A 159 15.49 -3.99 -5.73
CA MET A 159 16.05 -2.73 -5.24
C MET A 159 17.16 -2.99 -4.23
N MET A 160 18.14 -2.09 -4.22
CA MET A 160 19.14 -1.95 -3.15
C MET A 160 19.06 -0.54 -2.58
N ALA A 161 19.20 -0.42 -1.25
CA ALA A 161 19.18 0.86 -0.52
C ALA A 161 20.21 0.86 0.62
#